data_AF-A0A2S6PMF0-F1
#
_entry.id   AF-A0A2S6PMF0-F1
#
_cell.length_a   1.000
_cell.length_b   1.000
_cell.length_c   1.000
_cell.angle_alpha   90.00
_cell.angle_beta   90.00
_cell.angle_gamma   90.00
#
_symmetry.space_group_name_H-M   'P 1'
#
loop_
_entity.id
_entity.type
_entity.pdbx_description
1 polymer ?
#
loop_
_entity_poly.entity_id
_entity_poly.type
_entity_poly.pdbx_seq_one_letter_code
_entity_poly.pdbx_strand_id
1 'polypeptide(L)'
;MTATVAQLTGARARQTYYWRVRNARTRHRPESAGQAWHIQAGHPGGAYCDLGHELDPASHHAPTLLARSRPTGRRGDEQEFRGGCLACEWEGPVHSGNGFGDGDNEAVQDAHDHCFPGWRRLPPITTVEDRWAVPRSRSRWAQLTAQYPPGWINQCAPVLAWSRYRREAHAPPHAGRPRYELRVTRPPSNLGHHPADQRALF
;
A
#
# COMPACT_ATOMS: atom_id res chain seq x y z
N MET A 1 35.22 -13.55 10.76
CA MET A 1 34.86 -13.38 9.34
C MET A 1 33.34 -13.30 9.26
N THR A 2 32.79 -12.08 9.27
CA THR A 2 31.37 -11.83 9.05
C THR A 2 31.08 -12.11 7.58
N ALA A 3 30.46 -13.27 7.30
CA ALA A 3 29.96 -13.57 5.97
C ALA A 3 29.02 -12.43 5.55
N THR A 4 29.40 -11.68 4.53
CA THR A 4 28.56 -10.67 3.91
C THR A 4 27.39 -11.43 3.29
N VAL A 5 26.29 -11.56 4.04
CA VAL A 5 25.06 -12.17 3.54
C VAL A 5 24.65 -11.34 2.33
N ALA A 6 24.74 -11.93 1.13
CA ALA A 6 24.27 -11.28 -0.09
C ALA A 6 22.88 -10.71 0.18
N GLN A 7 22.70 -9.41 -0.06
CA GLN A 7 21.46 -8.73 0.23
C GLN A 7 20.38 -9.31 -0.69
N LEU A 8 19.53 -10.18 -0.15
CA LEU A 8 18.41 -10.77 -0.90
C LEU A 8 17.57 -9.63 -1.49
N THR A 9 17.27 -9.71 -2.78
CA THR A 9 16.43 -8.79 -3.54
C THR A 9 15.10 -9.45 -3.90
N GLY A 10 14.05 -8.64 -4.02
CA GLY A 10 12.70 -9.08 -4.30
C GLY A 10 11.88 -9.38 -3.04
N ALA A 11 10.61 -8.97 -3.07
CA ALA A 11 9.71 -9.08 -1.93
C ALA A 11 9.52 -10.53 -1.46
N ARG A 12 9.43 -11.48 -2.40
CA ARG A 12 9.29 -12.92 -2.09
C ARG A 12 10.52 -13.49 -1.40
N ALA A 13 11.71 -13.25 -1.94
CA ALA A 13 12.95 -13.76 -1.37
C ALA A 13 13.16 -13.25 0.07
N ARG A 14 12.86 -11.96 0.30
CA ARG A 14 12.87 -11.34 1.62
C ARG A 14 11.86 -12.00 2.56
N GLN A 15 10.63 -12.21 2.11
CA GLN A 15 9.60 -12.88 2.92
C GLN A 15 9.98 -14.30 3.30
N THR A 16 10.54 -15.08 2.35
CA THR A 16 11.06 -16.43 2.63
C THR A 16 12.17 -16.39 3.66
N TYR A 17 13.12 -15.45 3.54
CA TYR A 17 14.20 -15.29 4.51
C TYR A 17 13.69 -14.88 5.88
N TYR A 18 12.77 -13.91 5.95
CA TYR A 18 12.12 -13.51 7.18
C TYR A 18 11.47 -14.69 7.91
N TRP A 19 10.75 -15.57 7.19
CA TRP A 19 10.18 -16.78 7.81
C TRP A 19 11.24 -17.76 8.30
N ARG A 20 12.36 -17.90 7.58
CA ARG A 20 13.50 -18.71 8.07
C ARG A 20 14.05 -18.14 9.38
N VAL A 21 14.26 -16.83 9.46
CA VAL A 21 14.78 -16.16 10.67
C VAL A 21 13.78 -16.23 11.82
N ARG A 22 12.50 -15.90 11.56
CA ARG A 22 11.43 -15.90 12.56
C ARG A 22 11.17 -17.29 13.15
N ASN A 23 11.26 -18.33 12.34
CA ASN A 23 11.01 -19.71 12.76
C ASN A 23 12.29 -20.46 13.19
N ALA A 24 13.48 -19.89 12.99
CA ALA A 24 14.73 -20.47 13.43
C ALA A 24 14.75 -20.55 14.96
N ARG A 25 14.49 -21.74 15.50
CA ARG A 25 14.67 -22.08 16.92
C ARG A 25 16.17 -22.13 17.24
N THR A 26 16.85 -21.00 17.29
CA THR A 26 18.29 -20.92 17.54
C THR A 26 18.60 -20.43 18.95
N ARG A 27 19.66 -20.99 19.57
CA ARG A 27 20.18 -20.60 20.89
C ARG A 27 20.88 -19.23 20.88
N HIS A 28 21.32 -18.77 19.72
CA HIS A 28 21.83 -17.42 19.51
C HIS A 28 20.68 -16.53 19.08
N ARG A 29 20.41 -15.48 19.87
CA ARG A 29 19.39 -14.49 19.60
C ARG A 29 19.69 -13.84 18.24
N PRO A 30 18.96 -14.13 17.14
CA PRO A 30 19.13 -13.32 15.96
C PRO A 30 18.72 -11.89 16.31
N GLU A 31 19.29 -10.92 15.59
CA GLU A 31 18.62 -9.63 15.34
C GLU A 31 17.12 -9.89 15.22
N SER A 32 16.29 -9.14 15.95
CA SER A 32 14.85 -9.48 16.05
C SER A 32 14.30 -9.66 14.63
N ALA A 33 13.46 -10.67 14.39
CA ALA A 33 13.01 -10.98 13.02
C ALA A 33 12.39 -9.76 12.30
N GLY A 34 11.87 -8.78 13.05
CA GLY A 34 11.40 -7.50 12.52
C GLY A 34 12.49 -6.63 11.89
N GLN A 35 13.77 -6.82 12.19
CA GLN A 35 14.90 -6.12 11.57
C GLN A 35 15.22 -6.63 10.15
N ALA A 36 14.81 -7.85 9.84
CA ALA A 36 14.83 -8.35 8.46
C ALA A 36 13.67 -7.72 7.68
N TRP A 37 13.95 -7.30 6.44
CA TRP A 37 12.89 -6.89 5.54
C TRP A 37 11.89 -8.03 5.32
N HIS A 38 10.62 -7.71 5.48
CA HIS A 38 9.51 -8.65 5.33
C HIS A 38 8.29 -7.93 4.78
N ILE A 39 7.35 -8.67 4.21
CA ILE A 39 6.08 -8.13 3.79
C ILE A 39 5.23 -7.81 5.02
N GLN A 40 4.76 -6.57 5.10
CA GLN A 40 3.92 -6.08 6.19
C GLN A 40 2.66 -6.95 6.32
N ALA A 41 2.27 -7.25 7.56
CA ALA A 41 1.06 -8.02 7.83
C ALA A 41 -0.18 -7.37 7.17
N GLY A 42 -1.05 -8.20 6.59
CA GLY A 42 -2.25 -7.78 5.85
C GLY A 42 -1.99 -7.35 4.40
N HIS A 43 -0.73 -7.10 4.00
CA HIS A 43 -0.39 -6.78 2.61
C HIS A 43 -0.20 -8.05 1.76
N PRO A 44 -0.35 -7.96 0.43
CA PRO A 44 -0.14 -9.06 -0.51
C PRO A 44 1.15 -9.85 -0.29
N GLY A 45 1.02 -11.16 -0.08
CA GLY A 45 2.16 -12.06 0.18
C GLY A 45 2.68 -12.04 1.63
N GLY A 46 2.10 -11.20 2.49
CA GLY A 46 2.38 -11.13 3.91
C GLY A 46 1.52 -12.08 4.74
N ALA A 47 1.80 -12.12 6.04
CA ALA A 47 0.93 -12.83 6.99
C ALA A 47 -0.45 -12.19 7.05
N TYR A 48 -1.50 -12.99 7.29
CA TYR A 48 -2.89 -12.53 7.44
C TYR A 48 -3.45 -11.80 6.20
N CYS A 49 -2.86 -12.02 5.01
CA CYS A 49 -3.48 -11.63 3.76
C CYS A 49 -4.43 -12.75 3.31
N ASP A 50 -5.73 -12.47 3.32
CA ASP A 50 -6.76 -13.45 2.93
C ASP A 50 -6.82 -13.71 1.42
N LEU A 51 -6.10 -12.90 0.65
CA LEU A 51 -5.95 -13.09 -0.79
C LEU A 51 -4.73 -13.95 -0.99
N GLY A 52 -4.97 -15.20 -1.42
CA GLY A 52 -3.91 -16.14 -1.75
C GLY A 52 -3.01 -15.55 -2.82
N HIS A 53 -1.93 -14.89 -2.41
CA HIS A 53 -0.80 -14.67 -3.29
C HIS A 53 -0.09 -16.01 -3.33
N GLU A 54 -0.48 -16.78 -4.35
CA GLU A 54 -0.10 -18.16 -4.58
C GLU A 54 1.43 -18.34 -4.49
N LEU A 55 1.83 -19.57 -4.13
CA LEU A 55 3.23 -19.98 -4.06
C LEU A 55 3.97 -19.64 -5.38
N ASP A 56 3.25 -19.62 -6.50
CA ASP A 56 3.74 -19.28 -7.83
C ASP A 56 3.70 -17.77 -8.13
N PRO A 57 4.66 -17.24 -8.92
CA PRO A 57 4.68 -15.82 -9.31
C PRO A 57 3.35 -15.41 -9.93
N ALA A 58 2.80 -14.28 -9.47
CA ALA A 58 1.64 -13.71 -10.13
C ALA A 58 1.98 -13.46 -11.61
N SER A 59 1.06 -13.83 -12.52
CA SER A 59 1.24 -13.62 -13.97
C SER A 59 1.35 -12.15 -14.36
N HIS A 60 1.05 -11.24 -13.43
CA HIS A 60 1.11 -9.80 -13.58
C HIS A 60 1.80 -9.17 -12.36
N HIS A 61 2.40 -7.99 -12.57
CA HIS A 61 2.97 -7.21 -11.49
C HIS A 61 1.92 -6.96 -10.40
N ALA A 62 2.24 -7.40 -9.17
CA ALA A 62 1.38 -7.25 -8.02
C ALA A 62 2.11 -6.48 -6.91
N PRO A 63 1.57 -5.35 -6.44
CA PRO A 63 2.24 -4.49 -5.47
C PRO A 63 2.15 -5.08 -4.06
N THR A 64 3.18 -4.85 -3.26
CA THR A 64 3.19 -5.14 -1.83
C THR A 64 4.00 -4.11 -1.05
N LEU A 65 3.93 -4.17 0.27
CA LEU A 65 4.66 -3.32 1.19
C LEU A 65 5.68 -4.15 1.96
N LEU A 66 6.95 -3.79 1.84
CA LEU A 66 8.02 -4.30 2.68
C LEU A 66 8.23 -3.37 3.88
N ALA A 67 8.49 -3.94 5.04
CA ALA A 67 8.78 -3.24 6.28
C ALA A 67 9.97 -3.87 7.01
N ARG A 68 10.65 -3.07 7.83
CA ARG A 68 11.56 -3.53 8.88
C ARG A 68 11.64 -2.53 10.03
N SER A 69 11.99 -3.02 11.21
CA SER A 69 12.42 -2.24 12.35
C SER A 69 13.92 -1.95 12.26
N ARG A 70 14.33 -0.70 12.48
CA ARG A 70 15.72 -0.32 12.62
C ARG A 70 16.00 0.16 14.06
N PRO A 71 16.94 -0.47 14.78
CA PRO A 71 17.35 0.01 16.10
C PRO A 71 18.00 1.38 15.98
N THR A 72 17.49 2.37 16.71
CA THR A 72 18.04 3.74 16.69
C THR A 72 18.90 4.05 17.93
N GLY A 73 19.00 3.12 18.89
CA GLY A 73 19.71 3.32 20.15
C GLY A 73 19.03 4.29 21.14
N ARG A 74 17.96 4.99 20.74
CA ARG A 74 17.05 5.76 21.61
C ARG A 74 15.87 4.86 22.05
N ARG A 75 14.97 5.36 22.92
CA ARG A 75 13.74 4.63 23.31
C ARG A 75 12.85 4.39 22.08
N GLY A 76 13.12 3.32 21.32
CA GLY A 76 12.29 2.85 20.20
C GLY A 76 13.08 2.39 18.98
N ASP A 77 12.45 1.51 18.21
CA ASP A 77 12.87 1.17 16.86
C ASP A 77 12.16 2.10 15.87
N GLU A 78 12.88 2.62 14.88
CA GLU A 78 12.30 3.33 13.74
C GLU A 78 11.77 2.31 12.73
N GLN A 79 10.65 2.60 12.07
CA GLN A 79 10.17 1.74 10.98
C GLN A 79 10.68 2.26 9.65
N GLU A 80 11.19 1.36 8.83
CA GLU A 80 11.55 1.61 7.45
C GLU A 80 10.62 0.79 6.55
N PHE A 81 10.13 1.43 5.50
CA PHE A 81 9.19 0.86 4.53
C PHE A 81 9.76 0.98 3.12
N ARG A 82 9.40 0.05 2.22
CA ARG A 82 9.62 0.22 0.79
C ARG A 82 8.60 -0.55 -0.04
N GLY A 83 8.29 -0.04 -1.22
CA GLY A 83 7.45 -0.76 -2.17
C GLY A 83 8.14 -2.01 -2.69
N GLY A 84 7.37 -3.05 -2.99
CA GLY A 84 7.88 -4.26 -3.65
C GLY A 84 6.93 -4.80 -4.70
N CYS A 85 7.46 -5.57 -5.65
CA CYS A 85 6.67 -6.37 -6.57
C CYS A 85 6.70 -7.85 -6.16
N LEU A 86 5.55 -8.52 -6.25
CA LEU A 86 5.47 -9.97 -6.06
C LEU A 86 5.79 -10.78 -7.32
N ALA A 87 5.89 -10.15 -8.50
CA ALA A 87 6.13 -10.85 -9.76
C ALA A 87 7.58 -10.74 -10.27
N CYS A 88 8.34 -9.73 -9.80
CA CYS A 88 9.74 -9.52 -10.17
C CYS A 88 10.55 -9.01 -8.96
N GLU A 89 11.84 -8.74 -9.16
CA GLU A 89 12.76 -8.31 -8.09
C GLU A 89 12.70 -6.81 -7.76
N TRP A 90 11.80 -6.05 -8.37
CA TRP A 90 11.71 -4.60 -8.18
C TRP A 90 11.37 -4.24 -6.73
N GLU A 91 12.09 -3.25 -6.20
CA GLU A 91 11.87 -2.64 -4.88
C GLU A 91 12.05 -1.12 -4.98
N GLY A 92 11.11 -0.36 -4.40
CA GLY A 92 11.16 1.10 -4.36
C GLY A 92 12.17 1.66 -3.35
N PRO A 93 12.37 2.98 -3.27
CA PRO A 93 13.22 3.62 -2.26
C PRO A 93 12.76 3.29 -0.81
N VAL A 94 13.66 3.52 0.15
CA VAL A 94 13.38 3.33 1.57
C VAL A 94 12.77 4.60 2.16
N HIS A 95 11.64 4.45 2.85
CA HIS A 95 10.92 5.51 3.53
C HIS A 95 10.91 5.23 5.04
N SER A 96 11.40 6.18 5.82
CA SER A 96 11.31 6.15 7.28
C SER A 96 9.96 6.69 7.75
N GLY A 97 9.40 6.10 8.81
CA GLY A 97 8.20 6.63 9.43
C GLY A 97 7.74 5.80 10.62
N ASN A 98 6.52 6.07 11.08
CA ASN A 98 5.88 5.31 12.16
C ASN A 98 4.79 4.34 11.64
N GLY A 99 4.62 4.24 10.32
CA GLY A 99 3.48 3.56 9.70
C GLY A 99 2.18 4.36 9.87
N PHE A 100 1.04 3.71 9.67
CA PHE A 100 -0.28 4.34 9.78
C PHE A 100 -0.47 5.54 8.85
N GLY A 101 0.12 5.47 7.65
CA GLY A 101 0.12 6.52 6.64
C GLY A 101 1.35 7.43 6.63
N ASP A 102 2.37 7.13 7.45
CA ASP A 102 3.67 7.81 7.53
C ASP A 102 4.78 6.84 7.06
N GLY A 103 5.29 7.06 5.84
CA GLY A 103 6.32 6.23 5.19
C GLY A 103 5.76 5.01 4.45
N ASP A 104 4.78 4.32 5.04
CA ASP A 104 4.09 3.18 4.43
C ASP A 104 3.24 3.58 3.22
N ASN A 105 2.60 4.76 3.25
CA ASN A 105 1.84 5.28 2.11
C ASN A 105 2.74 5.53 0.89
N GLU A 106 3.87 6.20 1.08
CA GLU A 106 4.85 6.48 0.03
C GLU A 106 5.38 5.17 -0.59
N ALA A 107 5.76 4.21 0.27
CA ALA A 107 6.20 2.89 -0.16
C ALA A 107 5.12 2.13 -0.97
N VAL A 108 3.85 2.16 -0.52
CA VAL A 108 2.73 1.54 -1.26
C VAL A 108 2.51 2.25 -2.60
N GLN A 109 2.61 3.57 -2.65
CA GLN A 109 2.46 4.34 -3.89
C GLN A 109 3.55 4.01 -4.90
N ASP A 110 4.81 3.88 -4.48
CA ASP A 110 5.91 3.46 -5.35
C ASP A 110 5.61 2.08 -5.97
N ALA A 111 5.11 1.14 -5.17
CA ALA A 111 4.74 -0.19 -5.67
C ALA A 111 3.63 -0.14 -6.72
N HIS A 112 2.68 0.78 -6.57
CA HIS A 112 1.63 0.99 -7.57
C HIS A 112 2.12 1.76 -8.80
N ASP A 113 3.07 2.68 -8.66
CA ASP A 113 3.72 3.33 -9.81
C ASP A 113 4.43 2.29 -10.68
N HIS A 114 5.02 1.26 -10.07
CA HIS A 114 5.61 0.13 -10.77
C HIS A 114 4.57 -0.83 -11.38
N CYS A 115 3.57 -1.27 -10.61
CA CYS A 115 2.65 -2.32 -11.04
C CYS A 115 1.51 -1.83 -11.94
N PHE A 116 1.08 -0.58 -11.76
CA PHE A 116 -0.08 0.00 -12.42
C PHE A 116 0.20 1.44 -12.91
N PRO A 117 1.10 1.63 -13.90
CA PRO A 117 1.41 2.95 -14.42
C PRO A 117 0.15 3.74 -14.80
N GLY A 118 0.10 5.01 -14.43
CA GLY A 118 -1.03 5.90 -14.72
C GLY A 118 -2.13 5.93 -13.65
N TRP A 119 -2.07 5.08 -12.61
CA TRP A 119 -3.06 5.08 -11.52
C TRP A 119 -3.26 6.46 -10.89
N ARG A 120 -2.19 7.28 -10.78
CA ARG A 120 -2.24 8.63 -10.19
C ARG A 120 -3.16 9.61 -10.91
N ARG A 121 -3.49 9.35 -12.19
CA ARG A 121 -4.36 10.20 -13.01
C ARG A 121 -5.83 9.79 -12.95
N LEU A 122 -6.13 8.68 -12.28
CA LEU A 122 -7.50 8.19 -12.18
C LEU A 122 -8.34 9.09 -11.27
N PRO A 123 -9.66 9.21 -11.54
CA PRO A 123 -10.55 9.89 -10.63
C PRO A 123 -10.77 9.05 -9.35
N PRO A 124 -10.90 9.69 -8.18
CA PRO A 124 -11.33 9.00 -6.96
C PRO A 124 -12.80 8.61 -7.07
N ILE A 125 -13.09 7.31 -6.99
CA ILE A 125 -14.42 6.76 -7.27
C ILE A 125 -15.30 6.62 -6.03
N THR A 126 -14.76 6.75 -4.82
CA THR A 126 -15.55 6.70 -3.58
C THR A 126 -15.43 8.00 -2.80
N THR A 127 -16.57 8.62 -2.47
CA THR A 127 -16.66 9.46 -1.26
C THR A 127 -16.48 8.59 -0.02
N VAL A 128 -16.28 9.21 1.15
CA VAL A 128 -16.11 8.47 2.40
C VAL A 128 -17.33 7.61 2.71
N GLU A 129 -18.53 8.12 2.43
CA GLU A 129 -19.80 7.42 2.61
C GLU A 129 -19.95 6.25 1.62
N ASP A 130 -19.53 6.46 0.37
CA ASP A 130 -19.65 5.49 -0.70
C ASP A 130 -18.78 4.24 -0.49
N ARG A 131 -17.69 4.35 0.28
CA ARG A 131 -16.78 3.24 0.60
C ARG A 131 -17.52 2.02 1.13
N TRP A 132 -18.60 2.18 1.90
CA TRP A 132 -19.32 1.08 2.53
C TRP A 132 -20.53 0.57 1.73
N ALA A 133 -21.09 1.44 0.89
CA ALA A 133 -22.32 1.15 0.14
C ALA A 133 -22.04 0.58 -1.25
N VAL A 134 -20.98 1.06 -1.91
CA VAL A 134 -20.68 0.74 -3.32
C VAL A 134 -20.42 -0.74 -3.56
N PRO A 135 -19.67 -1.49 -2.73
CA PRO A 135 -19.44 -2.92 -2.97
C PRO A 135 -20.73 -3.76 -2.95
N ARG A 136 -21.82 -3.26 -2.35
CA ARG A 136 -23.11 -3.95 -2.26
C ARG A 136 -24.01 -3.72 -3.48
N SER A 137 -23.69 -2.74 -4.33
CA SER A 137 -24.47 -2.42 -5.54
C SER A 137 -23.64 -2.60 -6.80
N ARG A 138 -23.90 -3.68 -7.54
CA ARG A 138 -23.20 -3.99 -8.79
C ARG A 138 -23.33 -2.88 -9.83
N SER A 139 -24.51 -2.28 -9.97
CA SER A 139 -24.76 -1.20 -10.93
C SER A 139 -24.00 0.07 -10.58
N ARG A 140 -24.01 0.48 -9.30
CA ARG A 140 -23.25 1.65 -8.83
C ARG A 140 -21.74 1.43 -8.98
N TRP A 141 -21.25 0.23 -8.66
CA TRP A 141 -19.86 -0.14 -8.87
C TRP A 141 -19.46 -0.04 -10.35
N ALA A 142 -20.29 -0.57 -11.26
CA ALA A 142 -20.04 -0.50 -12.70
C ALA A 142 -20.00 0.96 -13.20
N GLN A 143 -20.93 1.81 -12.76
CA GLN A 143 -20.95 3.23 -13.13
C GLN A 143 -19.69 3.96 -12.67
N LEU A 144 -19.26 3.72 -11.42
CA LEU A 144 -18.09 4.36 -10.86
C LEU A 144 -16.80 3.91 -11.55
N THR A 145 -16.67 2.60 -11.80
CA THR A 145 -15.48 2.02 -12.43
C THR A 145 -15.42 2.19 -13.94
N ALA A 146 -16.51 2.57 -14.61
CA ALA A 146 -16.52 2.91 -16.04
C ALA A 146 -15.62 4.11 -16.38
N GLN A 147 -15.23 4.92 -15.39
CA GLN A 147 -14.29 6.02 -15.55
C GLN A 147 -12.82 5.56 -15.63
N TYR A 148 -12.54 4.28 -15.36
CA TYR A 148 -11.19 3.71 -15.39
C TYR A 148 -10.90 3.07 -16.75
N PRO A 149 -9.61 2.90 -17.10
CA PRO A 149 -9.23 2.20 -18.31
C PRO A 149 -9.88 0.81 -18.42
N PRO A 150 -10.27 0.38 -19.63
CA PRO A 150 -10.78 -0.97 -19.84
C PRO A 150 -9.83 -2.04 -19.27
N GLY A 151 -10.39 -3.02 -18.57
CA GLY A 151 -9.61 -4.11 -17.97
C GLY A 151 -8.88 -3.77 -16.67
N TRP A 152 -8.85 -2.51 -16.23
CA TRP A 152 -8.18 -2.09 -14.99
C TRP A 152 -8.63 -2.90 -13.78
N ILE A 153 -9.94 -2.97 -13.57
CA ILE A 153 -10.57 -3.68 -12.44
C ILE A 153 -10.37 -5.20 -12.52
N ASN A 154 -10.21 -5.76 -13.72
CA ASN A 154 -10.00 -7.19 -13.94
C ASN A 154 -8.57 -7.63 -13.61
N GLN A 155 -7.61 -6.71 -13.70
CA GLN A 155 -6.21 -6.93 -13.31
C GLN A 155 -5.98 -6.76 -11.80
N CYS A 156 -7.06 -6.64 -11.01
CA CYS A 156 -7.00 -6.32 -9.57
C CYS A 156 -6.25 -5.01 -9.26
N ALA A 157 -6.22 -4.08 -10.21
CA ALA A 157 -5.60 -2.78 -10.06
C ALA A 157 -6.27 -1.93 -8.97
N PRO A 158 -5.57 -0.93 -8.40
CA PRO A 158 -6.08 -0.16 -7.28
C PRO A 158 -7.31 0.67 -7.66
N VAL A 159 -8.11 0.97 -6.65
CA VAL A 159 -9.14 2.00 -6.70
C VAL A 159 -8.76 3.19 -5.85
N LEU A 160 -9.19 4.38 -6.27
CA LEU A 160 -8.88 5.61 -5.55
C LEU A 160 -10.05 6.09 -4.71
N ALA A 161 -9.75 6.49 -3.48
CA ALA A 161 -10.71 6.97 -2.51
C ALA A 161 -10.22 8.26 -1.85
N TRP A 162 -11.10 9.25 -1.69
CA TRP A 162 -10.77 10.48 -0.98
C TRP A 162 -10.46 10.23 0.49
N SER A 163 -9.30 10.64 0.98
CA SER A 163 -8.90 10.51 2.38
C SER A 163 -9.88 11.22 3.32
N ARG A 164 -10.16 10.60 4.47
CA ARG A 164 -10.95 11.19 5.56
C ARG A 164 -10.18 12.24 6.36
N TYR A 165 -8.89 12.02 6.51
CA TYR A 165 -7.97 12.86 7.26
C TYR A 165 -6.58 12.79 6.63
N ARG A 166 -5.70 13.72 7.03
CA ARG A 166 -4.32 13.78 6.54
C ARG A 166 -3.59 12.48 6.92
N ARG A 167 -2.87 11.87 5.96
CA ARG A 167 -2.15 10.60 6.15
C ARG A 167 -3.06 9.41 6.52
N GLU A 168 -4.29 9.36 6.01
CA GLU A 168 -5.04 8.11 6.08
C GLU A 168 -4.28 6.99 5.35
N ALA A 169 -4.04 5.87 6.02
CA ALA A 169 -3.31 4.73 5.45
C ALA A 169 -4.07 4.12 4.26
N HIS A 170 -3.33 3.74 3.22
CA HIS A 170 -3.84 2.92 2.13
C HIS A 170 -4.36 1.57 2.66
N ALA A 171 -5.50 1.12 2.14
CA ALA A 171 -6.08 -0.14 2.61
C ALA A 171 -5.59 -1.28 1.71
N PRO A 172 -4.90 -2.29 2.26
CA PRO A 172 -4.55 -3.48 1.52
C PRO A 172 -5.80 -4.29 1.14
N PRO A 173 -5.71 -5.10 0.08
CA PRO A 173 -6.81 -5.90 -0.40
C PRO A 173 -7.10 -7.06 0.57
N HIS A 174 -8.37 -7.44 0.71
CA HIS A 174 -8.82 -8.58 1.53
C HIS A 174 -10.05 -9.25 0.89
N ALA A 175 -10.55 -10.36 1.44
CA ALA A 175 -11.61 -11.16 0.80
C ALA A 175 -12.88 -10.37 0.43
N GLY A 176 -13.27 -9.39 1.25
CA GLY A 176 -14.44 -8.53 0.98
C GLY A 176 -14.15 -7.36 0.02
N ARG A 177 -12.87 -7.03 -0.21
CA ARG A 177 -12.40 -5.96 -1.09
C ARG A 177 -11.10 -6.40 -1.76
N PRO A 178 -11.16 -7.11 -2.90
CA PRO A 178 -9.99 -7.78 -3.47
C PRO A 178 -9.02 -6.82 -4.19
N ARG A 179 -9.05 -5.52 -3.90
CA ARG A 179 -8.24 -4.48 -4.56
C ARG A 179 -7.73 -3.49 -3.52
N TYR A 180 -6.54 -2.95 -3.76
CA TYR A 180 -6.03 -1.84 -2.97
C TYR A 180 -6.98 -0.64 -3.04
N GLU A 181 -7.23 -0.01 -1.91
CA GLU A 181 -7.93 1.26 -1.83
C GLU A 181 -6.91 2.34 -1.46
N LEU A 182 -6.45 3.08 -2.47
CA LEU A 182 -5.44 4.13 -2.29
C LEU A 182 -6.14 5.42 -1.84
N ARG A 183 -5.61 6.00 -0.77
CA ARG A 183 -6.12 7.20 -0.11
C ARG A 183 -5.50 8.43 -0.74
N VAL A 184 -6.30 9.20 -1.47
CA VAL A 184 -5.84 10.45 -2.07
C VAL A 184 -6.36 11.64 -1.30
N THR A 185 -5.48 12.62 -1.08
CA THR A 185 -5.83 13.81 -0.31
C THR A 185 -6.90 14.60 -1.05
N ARG A 186 -8.00 14.91 -0.36
CA ARG A 186 -9.04 15.76 -0.92
C ARG A 186 -8.46 17.16 -1.13
N PRO A 187 -8.61 17.78 -2.32
CA PRO A 187 -8.26 19.18 -2.48
C PRO A 187 -9.03 20.00 -1.42
N PRO A 188 -8.43 21.05 -0.85
CA PRO A 188 -9.15 21.92 0.06
C PRO A 188 -10.43 22.38 -0.65
N SER A 189 -11.57 22.07 -0.05
CA SER A 189 -12.84 22.61 -0.52
C SER A 189 -12.72 24.13 -0.48
N ASN A 190 -12.88 24.80 -1.62
CA ASN A 190 -13.05 26.25 -1.71
C ASN A 190 -14.36 26.64 -1.02
N LEU A 191 -14.41 26.51 0.31
CA LEU A 191 -15.44 27.10 1.15
C LEU A 191 -15.06 28.56 1.34
N GLY A 192 -15.43 29.41 0.37
CA GLY A 192 -15.23 30.85 0.49
C GLY A 192 -15.10 31.63 -0.81
N HIS A 193 -16.01 31.46 -1.77
CA HIS A 193 -16.43 32.61 -2.57
C HIS A 193 -17.82 33.00 -2.06
N HIS A 194 -17.83 33.78 -0.98
CA HIS A 194 -19.04 34.46 -0.54
C HIS A 194 -19.35 35.49 -1.63
N PRO A 195 -20.52 35.48 -2.30
CA PRO A 195 -20.90 36.54 -3.21
C PRO A 195 -21.26 37.77 -2.37
N ALA A 196 -20.25 38.51 -1.92
CA ALA A 196 -20.39 39.76 -1.19
C ALA A 196 -19.97 40.94 -2.08
N ASP A 197 -20.30 40.91 -3.37
CA ASP A 197 -20.12 42.03 -4.30
C ASP A 197 -21.35 42.20 -5.22
N GLN A 198 -22.56 42.24 -4.63
CA GLN A 198 -23.75 42.78 -5.28
C GLN A 198 -24.30 44.00 -4.52
N ARG A 199 -23.43 44.98 -4.24
CA ARG A 199 -23.84 46.32 -3.76
C ARG A 199 -23.14 47.46 -4.47
N ALA A 200 -23.01 47.35 -5.79
CA ALA A 200 -22.61 48.47 -6.66
C ALA A 200 -23.48 48.54 -7.92
N LEU A 201 -24.81 48.54 -7.74
CA LEU A 201 -25.77 48.95 -8.76
C LEU A 201 -26.99 49.57 -8.07
N PHE A 202 -26.81 50.76 -7.48
CA PHE A 202 -27.82 51.81 -7.33
C PHE A 202 -27.11 53.16 -7.26
#